data_AF-A0AA44R6S5-F1
#
_entry.id   AF-A0AA44R6S5-F1
#
_cell.length_a   1.000
_cell.length_b   1.000
_cell.length_c   1.000
_cell.angle_alpha   90.00
_cell.angle_beta   90.00
_cell.angle_gamma   90.00
#
_symmetry.space_group_name_H-M   'P 1'
#
loop_
_entity.id
_entity.type
_entity.pdbx_description
1 polymer ?
#
loop_
_entity_poly.entity_id
_entity_poly.type
_entity_poly.pdbx_seq_one_letter_code
_entity_poly.pdbx_strand_id
1 'polypeptide(L)'
;MGQIEQMMIVGISMSFILSIMILGSTYYNPRLWLNDYPKEIQKVVLPKSINEKKQTFYFGIIYNIILFGTPFISTYILHHHGKLLYIEAYLHTLGILMIFNLVDLLIIDWLIFCWITPRFVVIPSTEGMKGYKDYMFHLRGAIAGTPFLAIVSLFLAGIATTI
;
A
#
# COMPACT_ATOMS: atom_id res chain seq x y z
N MET A 1 -23.58 -11.89 1.64
CA MET A 1 -22.74 -10.76 2.09
C MET A 1 -23.09 -9.56 1.24
N GLY A 2 -23.42 -8.42 1.85
CA GLY A 2 -23.70 -7.19 1.11
C GLY A 2 -22.42 -6.59 0.49
N GLN A 3 -22.57 -5.67 -0.46
CA GLN A 3 -21.42 -4.99 -1.10
C GLN A 3 -20.48 -4.33 -0.07
N ILE A 4 -21.04 -3.54 0.84
CA ILE A 4 -20.27 -2.83 1.89
C ILE A 4 -19.57 -3.82 2.83
N GLU A 5 -20.28 -4.88 3.23
CA GLU A 5 -19.73 -5.93 4.10
C GLU A 5 -18.53 -6.63 3.44
N GLN A 6 -18.67 -6.99 2.16
CA GLN A 6 -17.57 -7.58 1.38
C GLN A 6 -16.39 -6.63 1.22
N MET A 7 -16.66 -5.36 0.90
CA MET A 7 -15.65 -4.32 0.75
C MET A 7 -14.82 -4.18 2.02
N MET A 8 -15.47 -4.14 3.19
CA MET A 8 -14.80 -4.03 4.50
C MET A 8 -13.96 -5.26 4.82
N ILE A 9 -14.54 -6.46 4.68
CA ILE A 9 -13.83 -7.72 4.99
C ILE A 9 -12.62 -7.89 4.08
N VAL A 10 -12.79 -7.69 2.77
CA VAL A 10 -11.70 -7.81 1.80
C VAL A 10 -10.66 -6.72 2.01
N GLY A 11 -11.06 -5.47 2.21
CA GLY A 11 -10.16 -4.35 2.47
C GLY A 11 -9.29 -4.56 3.71
N ILE A 12 -9.90 -4.98 4.83
CA ILE A 12 -9.17 -5.26 6.08
C ILE A 12 -8.24 -6.46 5.91
N SER A 13 -8.72 -7.54 5.26
CA SER A 13 -7.91 -8.75 5.04
C SER A 13 -6.70 -8.47 4.15
N MET A 14 -6.90 -7.75 3.06
CA MET A 14 -5.84 -7.29 2.17
C MET A 14 -4.85 -6.41 2.93
N SER A 15 -5.36 -5.46 3.73
CA SER A 15 -4.51 -4.55 4.51
C SER A 15 -3.64 -5.30 5.51
N PHE A 16 -4.18 -6.32 6.19
CA PHE A 16 -3.41 -7.16 7.11
C PHE A 16 -2.27 -7.89 6.39
N ILE A 17 -2.55 -8.51 5.23
CA ILE A 17 -1.55 -9.22 4.42
C ILE A 17 -0.47 -8.26 3.93
N LEU A 18 -0.85 -7.13 3.33
CA LEU A 18 0.10 -6.14 2.83
C LEU A 18 0.93 -5.50 3.95
N SER A 19 0.34 -5.29 5.13
CA SER A 19 1.07 -4.81 6.32
C SER A 19 2.16 -5.79 6.74
N ILE A 20 1.86 -7.09 6.78
CA ILE A 20 2.87 -8.13 7.07
C ILE A 20 3.98 -8.10 6.01
N MET A 21 3.64 -7.93 4.74
CA MET A 21 4.63 -7.84 3.66
C MET A 21 5.53 -6.61 3.80
N ILE A 22 4.96 -5.44 4.08
CA ILE A 22 5.71 -4.18 4.26
C ILE A 22 6.62 -4.28 5.48
N LEU A 23 6.08 -4.68 6.63
CA LEU A 23 6.85 -4.78 7.87
C LEU A 23 7.90 -5.90 7.79
N GLY A 24 7.55 -7.05 7.20
CA GLY A 24 8.48 -8.17 7.02
C GLY A 24 9.62 -7.85 6.06
N SER A 25 9.33 -7.16 4.94
CA SER A 25 10.37 -6.72 3.99
C SER A 25 11.26 -5.62 4.59
N THR A 26 10.67 -4.68 5.35
CA THR A 26 11.43 -3.66 6.08
C THR A 26 12.31 -4.28 7.16
N TYR A 27 11.78 -5.27 7.90
CA TYR A 27 12.54 -6.02 8.90
C TYR A 27 13.72 -6.77 8.27
N TYR A 28 13.51 -7.38 7.10
CA TYR A 28 14.56 -8.09 6.36
C TYR A 28 15.66 -7.13 5.86
N ASN A 29 15.27 -6.02 5.24
CA ASN A 29 16.20 -4.96 4.83
C ASN A 29 15.45 -3.63 4.61
N PRO A 30 15.62 -2.61 5.49
CA PRO A 30 14.92 -1.33 5.35
C PRO A 30 15.31 -0.58 4.07
N ARG A 31 16.48 -0.88 3.50
CA ARG A 31 16.94 -0.26 2.24
C ARG A 31 16.13 -0.72 1.03
N LEU A 32 15.29 -1.76 1.13
CA LEU A 32 14.32 -2.09 0.08
C LEU A 32 13.29 -0.96 -0.14
N TRP A 33 13.05 -0.15 0.88
CA TRP A 33 12.14 1.00 0.84
C TRP A 33 12.89 2.33 0.75
N LEU A 34 14.20 2.36 0.41
CA LEU A 34 15.02 3.59 0.44
C LEU A 34 14.38 4.77 -0.30
N ASN A 35 13.69 4.52 -1.42
CA ASN A 35 13.08 5.60 -2.21
C ASN A 35 11.82 6.20 -1.52
N ASP A 36 11.26 5.47 -0.57
CA ASP A 36 10.05 5.78 0.19
C ASP A 36 10.37 6.39 1.56
N TYR A 37 11.66 6.56 1.92
CA TYR A 37 12.07 7.36 3.06
C TYR A 37 12.04 8.87 2.74
N PRO A 38 11.96 9.76 3.75
CA PRO A 38 12.20 11.19 3.59
C PRO A 38 13.52 11.52 2.88
N LYS A 39 13.54 12.61 2.11
CA LYS A 39 14.66 12.96 1.22
C LYS A 39 15.97 13.22 1.95
N GLU A 40 15.91 13.70 3.19
CA GLU A 40 17.08 13.89 4.04
C GLU A 40 17.77 12.57 4.40
N ILE A 41 17.01 11.49 4.63
CA ILE A 41 17.56 10.15 4.87
C ILE A 41 18.17 9.63 3.57
N GLN A 42 17.46 9.79 2.44
CA GLN A 42 17.98 9.37 1.13
C GLN A 42 19.33 10.01 0.78
N LYS A 43 19.57 11.26 1.18
CA LYS A 43 20.80 12.02 0.85
C LYS A 43 22.05 11.52 1.57
N VAL A 44 21.90 10.86 2.72
CA VAL A 44 23.04 10.41 3.54
C VAL A 44 23.27 8.89 3.47
N VAL A 45 22.45 8.19 2.69
CA VAL A 45 22.52 6.74 2.51
C VAL A 45 23.03 6.41 1.11
N LEU A 46 23.96 5.45 1.00
CA LEU A 46 24.44 4.97 -0.30
C LEU A 46 23.28 4.43 -1.15
N PRO A 47 23.28 4.65 -2.48
CA PRO A 47 22.27 4.11 -3.38
C PRO A 47 22.08 2.60 -3.24
N LYS A 48 20.88 2.10 -3.60
CA LYS A 48 20.59 0.66 -3.63
C LYS A 48 21.59 -0.08 -4.53
N SER A 49 22.15 -1.17 -4.01
CA SER A 49 22.93 -2.14 -4.79
C SER A 49 22.07 -2.81 -5.86
N ILE A 50 22.71 -3.49 -6.82
CA ILE A 50 22.00 -4.24 -7.88
C ILE A 50 21.10 -5.32 -7.27
N ASN A 51 21.54 -5.99 -6.21
CA ASN A 51 20.76 -7.02 -5.54
C ASN A 51 19.52 -6.43 -4.84
N GLU A 52 19.67 -5.31 -4.14
CA GLU A 52 18.55 -4.61 -3.48
C GLU A 52 17.52 -4.11 -4.50
N LYS A 53 17.97 -3.64 -5.68
CA LYS A 53 17.07 -3.26 -6.77
C LYS A 53 16.26 -4.45 -7.29
N LYS A 54 16.91 -5.60 -7.50
CA LYS A 54 16.21 -6.85 -7.91
C LYS A 54 15.22 -7.31 -6.86
N GLN A 55 15.60 -7.31 -5.57
CA GLN A 55 14.72 -7.65 -4.46
C GLN A 55 13.52 -6.70 -4.39
N THR A 56 13.74 -5.39 -4.49
CA THR A 56 12.66 -4.38 -4.54
C THR A 56 11.72 -4.67 -5.71
N PHE A 57 12.25 -4.99 -6.89
CA PHE A 57 11.46 -5.27 -8.09
C PHE A 57 10.57 -6.51 -7.93
N TYR A 58 11.13 -7.65 -7.53
CA TYR A 58 10.36 -8.88 -7.35
C TYR A 58 9.34 -8.76 -6.23
N PHE A 59 9.70 -8.14 -5.11
CA PHE A 59 8.77 -7.80 -4.04
C PHE A 59 7.62 -6.94 -4.58
N GLY A 60 7.96 -5.88 -5.33
CA GLY A 60 7.00 -4.98 -5.95
C GLY A 60 6.02 -5.69 -6.87
N ILE A 61 6.45 -6.67 -7.66
CA ILE A 61 5.55 -7.47 -8.49
C ILE A 61 4.51 -8.20 -7.63
N ILE A 62 4.96 -8.96 -6.63
CA ILE A 62 4.07 -9.76 -5.78
C ILE A 62 3.12 -8.86 -4.99
N TYR A 63 3.65 -7.77 -4.43
CA TYR A 63 2.90 -6.76 -3.69
C TYR A 63 1.80 -6.14 -4.56
N ASN A 64 2.11 -5.71 -5.78
CA ASN A 64 1.13 -5.07 -6.67
C ASN A 64 0.09 -6.06 -7.22
N ILE A 65 0.45 -7.34 -7.42
CA ILE A 65 -0.52 -8.39 -7.76
C ILE A 65 -1.57 -8.51 -6.65
N ILE A 66 -1.17 -8.51 -5.39
CA ILE A 66 -2.12 -8.58 -4.27
C ILE A 66 -2.91 -7.27 -4.16
N LEU A 67 -2.24 -6.12 -4.20
CA LEU A 67 -2.86 -4.80 -4.06
C LEU A 67 -3.97 -4.54 -5.09
N PHE A 68 -3.74 -4.89 -6.36
CA PHE A 68 -4.71 -4.62 -7.44
C PHE A 68 -5.55 -5.84 -7.83
N GLY A 69 -5.00 -7.05 -7.70
CA GLY A 69 -5.73 -8.28 -7.99
C GLY A 69 -6.85 -8.53 -6.98
N THR A 70 -6.66 -8.20 -5.71
CA THR A 70 -7.67 -8.40 -4.66
C THR A 70 -8.97 -7.59 -4.89
N PRO A 71 -8.93 -6.26 -5.06
CA PRO A 71 -10.14 -5.49 -5.37
C PRO A 71 -10.77 -5.90 -6.69
N PHE A 72 -9.96 -6.28 -7.69
CA PHE A 72 -10.47 -6.79 -8.96
C PHE A 72 -11.27 -8.09 -8.79
N ILE A 73 -10.68 -9.13 -8.18
CA ILE A 73 -11.33 -10.43 -7.96
C ILE A 73 -12.57 -10.26 -7.09
N SER A 74 -12.50 -9.46 -6.04
CA SER A 74 -13.66 -9.19 -5.19
C SER A 74 -14.82 -8.56 -5.96
N THR A 75 -14.52 -7.59 -6.82
CA THR A 75 -15.54 -6.88 -7.61
C THR A 75 -16.13 -7.78 -8.68
N TYR A 76 -15.30 -8.57 -9.35
CA TYR A 76 -15.71 -9.55 -10.35
C TYR A 76 -16.69 -10.57 -9.77
N ILE A 77 -16.36 -11.20 -8.64
CA ILE A 77 -17.24 -12.16 -7.96
C ILE A 77 -18.56 -11.50 -7.55
N LEU A 78 -18.50 -10.28 -7.00
CA LEU A 78 -19.70 -9.56 -6.58
C LEU A 78 -20.60 -9.20 -7.77
N HIS A 79 -20.03 -8.78 -8.90
CA HIS A 79 -20.76 -8.49 -10.12
C HIS A 79 -21.44 -9.74 -10.69
N HIS A 80 -20.78 -10.89 -10.71
CA HIS A 80 -21.38 -12.13 -11.20
C HIS A 80 -22.56 -12.63 -10.37
N HIS A 81 -22.64 -12.28 -9.08
CA HIS A 81 -23.75 -12.67 -8.22
C HIS A 81 -24.93 -11.68 -8.25
N GLY A 82 -24.68 -10.38 -8.45
CA GLY A 82 -25.69 -9.33 -8.27
C GLY A 82 -25.85 -8.35 -9.42
N LYS A 83 -25.06 -8.46 -10.50
CA LYS A 83 -24.94 -7.49 -11.59
C LYS A 83 -24.85 -6.04 -11.10
N LEU A 84 -23.68 -5.70 -10.57
CA LEU A 84 -23.38 -4.32 -10.17
C LEU A 84 -23.48 -3.33 -11.33
N LEU A 85 -23.97 -2.13 -11.05
CA LEU A 85 -23.74 -0.95 -11.88
C LEU A 85 -22.24 -0.62 -11.91
N TYR A 86 -21.77 0.03 -12.97
CA TYR A 86 -20.36 0.44 -13.09
C TYR A 86 -19.90 1.32 -11.92
N ILE A 87 -20.75 2.25 -11.46
CA ILE A 87 -20.44 3.12 -10.32
C ILE A 87 -20.31 2.33 -9.01
N GLU A 88 -21.11 1.28 -8.83
CA GLU A 88 -21.03 0.41 -7.64
C GLU A 88 -19.73 -0.40 -7.66
N ALA A 89 -19.36 -0.95 -8.82
CA ALA A 89 -18.09 -1.64 -9.01
C ALA A 89 -16.89 -0.71 -8.76
N TYR A 90 -16.94 0.53 -9.24
CA TYR A 90 -15.92 1.55 -8.99
C TYR A 90 -15.79 1.91 -7.51
N LEU A 91 -16.90 2.15 -6.83
CA LEU A 91 -16.88 2.47 -5.40
C LEU A 91 -16.39 1.28 -4.57
N HIS A 92 -16.67 0.05 -4.99
CA HIS A 92 -16.18 -1.17 -4.35
C HIS A 92 -14.66 -1.31 -4.46
N THR A 93 -14.10 -1.17 -5.67
CA THR A 93 -12.64 -1.25 -5.89
C THR A 93 -11.92 -0.12 -5.16
N LEU A 94 -12.42 1.11 -5.28
CA LEU A 94 -11.85 2.28 -4.61
C LEU A 94 -11.93 2.14 -3.09
N GLY A 95 -13.05 1.66 -2.55
CA GLY A 95 -13.23 1.48 -1.11
C GLY A 95 -12.22 0.50 -0.52
N ILE A 96 -11.98 -0.64 -1.18
CA ILE A 96 -10.96 -1.61 -0.76
C ILE A 96 -9.56 -0.96 -0.74
N LEU A 97 -9.20 -0.24 -1.81
CA LEU A 97 -7.89 0.44 -1.91
C LEU A 97 -7.74 1.58 -0.89
N MET A 98 -8.81 2.32 -0.61
CA MET A 98 -8.81 3.40 0.38
C MET A 98 -8.74 2.89 1.82
N ILE A 99 -9.34 1.73 2.12
CA ILE A 99 -9.14 1.06 3.42
C ILE A 99 -7.65 0.77 3.61
N PHE A 100 -6.98 0.22 2.61
CA PHE A 100 -5.54 -0.02 2.68
C PHE A 100 -4.74 1.28 2.81
N ASN A 101 -5.03 2.30 1.99
CA ASN A 101 -4.36 3.60 2.06
C ASN A 101 -4.47 4.24 3.47
N LEU A 102 -5.61 4.05 4.15
CA LEU A 102 -5.81 4.51 5.53
C LEU A 102 -5.06 3.65 6.55
N VAL A 103 -5.05 2.32 6.39
CA VAL A 103 -4.28 1.43 7.28
C VAL A 103 -2.79 1.71 7.15
N ASP A 104 -2.28 1.86 5.93
CA ASP A 104 -0.90 2.21 5.66
C ASP A 104 -0.53 3.53 6.34
N LEU A 105 -1.29 4.61 6.09
CA LEU A 105 -1.04 5.92 6.70
C LEU A 105 -1.12 5.90 8.24
N LEU A 106 -2.19 5.36 8.81
CA LEU A 106 -2.45 5.49 10.25
C LEU A 106 -1.64 4.49 11.08
N ILE A 107 -1.49 3.26 10.59
CA ILE A 107 -0.90 2.16 11.34
C ILE A 107 0.55 1.96 10.97
N ILE A 108 0.87 1.84 9.68
CA ILE A 108 2.25 1.58 9.27
C ILE A 108 3.08 2.85 9.39
N ASP A 109 2.68 3.90 8.68
CA ASP A 109 3.43 5.14 8.58
C ASP A 109 3.42 5.93 9.90
N TRP A 110 2.24 6.26 10.42
CA TRP A 110 2.16 7.11 11.60
C TRP A 110 2.46 6.38 12.89
N LEU A 111 1.83 5.23 13.15
CA LEU A 111 2.03 4.51 14.40
C LEU A 111 3.38 3.75 14.42
N ILE A 112 3.67 2.92 13.43
CA ILE A 112 4.87 2.07 13.49
C ILE A 112 6.12 2.86 13.10
N PHE A 113 6.14 3.52 11.93
CA PHE A 113 7.34 4.19 11.43
C PHE A 113 7.61 5.51 12.17
N CYS A 114 6.62 6.38 12.31
CA CYS A 114 6.80 7.69 12.94
C CYS A 114 6.71 7.65 14.47
N TRP A 115 5.70 7.05 15.07
CA TRP A 115 5.56 7.10 16.53
C TRP A 115 6.58 6.17 17.19
N ILE A 116 6.50 4.88 16.91
CA ILE A 116 7.32 3.85 17.56
C ILE A 116 8.75 3.89 17.03
N THR A 117 8.94 3.98 15.71
CA THR A 117 10.24 3.91 15.01
C THR A 117 11.10 2.74 15.51
N PRO A 118 10.66 1.48 15.31
CA PRO A 118 11.43 0.33 15.76
C PRO A 118 12.77 0.25 15.02
N ARG A 119 13.79 -0.36 15.65
CA ARG A 119 15.17 -0.38 15.13
C ARG A 119 15.29 -0.90 13.70
N PHE A 120 14.43 -1.82 13.29
CA PHE A 120 14.47 -2.40 11.94
C PHE A 120 14.02 -1.44 10.83
N VAL A 121 13.35 -0.34 11.16
CA VAL A 121 13.02 0.75 10.22
C VAL A 121 14.23 1.67 10.03
N VAL A 122 15.13 1.76 11.02
CA VAL A 122 16.25 2.69 10.95
C VAL A 122 17.36 2.11 10.07
N ILE A 123 17.68 2.82 8.98
CA ILE A 123 18.82 2.48 8.13
C ILE A 123 20.11 2.76 8.92
N PRO A 124 21.09 1.84 8.94
CA PRO A 124 22.37 2.07 9.61
C PRO A 124 23.02 3.39 9.19
N SER A 125 23.61 4.09 10.17
CA SER A 125 24.23 5.41 10.00
C SER A 125 23.26 6.59 9.84
N THR A 126 21.97 6.40 10.15
CA THR A 126 20.95 7.46 10.13
C THR A 126 20.19 7.57 11.45
N GLU A 127 20.71 6.95 12.51
CA GLU A 127 20.10 6.93 13.83
C GLU A 127 19.84 8.35 14.35
N GLY A 128 18.62 8.58 14.89
CA GLY A 128 18.23 9.87 15.46
C GLY A 128 17.88 10.97 14.45
N MET A 129 17.92 10.70 13.14
CA MET A 129 17.48 11.67 12.14
C MET A 129 15.99 12.02 12.29
N LYS A 130 15.67 13.32 12.19
CA LYS A 130 14.28 13.81 12.36
C LYS A 130 13.31 13.29 11.29
N GLY A 131 13.81 12.89 10.12
CA GLY A 131 12.97 12.38 9.03
C GLY A 131 12.13 11.17 9.43
N TYR A 132 12.62 10.32 10.32
CA TYR A 132 11.84 9.19 10.85
C TYR A 132 10.56 9.62 11.58
N LYS A 133 10.43 10.90 11.96
CA LYS A 133 9.26 11.48 12.64
C LYS A 133 8.46 12.43 11.75
N ASP A 134 8.65 12.39 10.42
CA ASP A 134 7.93 13.26 9.49
C ASP A 134 6.56 12.67 9.10
N TYR A 135 5.56 12.90 9.96
CA TYR A 135 4.17 12.51 9.69
C TYR A 135 3.60 13.16 8.42
N MET A 136 4.07 14.37 8.08
CA MET A 136 3.56 15.14 6.95
C MET A 136 4.07 14.59 5.62
N PHE A 137 5.28 14.02 5.60
CA PHE A 137 5.80 13.28 4.46
C PHE A 137 4.84 12.14 4.05
N HIS A 138 4.45 11.31 5.01
CA HIS A 138 3.53 10.19 4.77
C HIS A 138 2.11 10.67 4.39
N LEU A 139 1.58 11.69 5.07
CA LEU A 139 0.27 12.26 4.72
C LEU A 139 0.23 12.78 3.28
N ARG A 140 1.27 13.51 2.86
CA ARG A 140 1.39 14.01 1.48
C ARG A 140 1.48 12.85 0.49
N GLY A 141 2.19 11.78 0.84
CA GLY A 141 2.25 10.54 0.06
C GLY A 141 0.86 9.91 -0.15
N ALA A 142 0.12 9.67 0.94
CA ALA A 142 -1.22 9.09 0.89
C ALA A 142 -2.22 9.95 0.10
N ILE A 143 -2.16 11.28 0.24
CA ILE A 143 -2.99 12.22 -0.53
C ILE A 143 -2.59 12.18 -2.01
N ALA A 144 -1.29 12.25 -2.33
CA ALA A 144 -0.81 12.22 -3.71
C ALA A 144 -1.09 10.89 -4.42
N GLY A 145 -1.15 9.78 -3.68
CA GLY A 145 -1.51 8.46 -4.18
C GLY A 145 -3.02 8.30 -4.46
N THR A 146 -3.88 9.07 -3.78
CA THR A 146 -5.34 8.92 -3.89
C THR A 146 -5.88 9.09 -5.33
N PRO A 147 -5.47 10.12 -6.11
CA PRO A 147 -5.87 10.21 -7.52
C PRO A 147 -5.47 9.01 -8.36
N PHE A 148 -4.28 8.45 -8.12
CA PHE A 148 -3.82 7.25 -8.82
C PHE A 148 -4.70 6.04 -8.48
N LEU A 149 -5.03 5.82 -7.19
CA LEU A 149 -5.92 4.75 -6.76
C LEU A 149 -7.32 4.90 -7.37
N ALA A 150 -7.85 6.13 -7.44
CA ALA A 150 -9.13 6.42 -8.11
C ALA A 150 -9.09 6.05 -9.60
N ILE A 151 -8.04 6.45 -10.32
CA ILE A 151 -7.89 6.12 -11.74
C ILE A 151 -7.78 4.60 -11.95
N VAL A 152 -6.95 3.91 -11.18
CA VAL A 152 -6.82 2.43 -11.26
C VAL A 152 -8.16 1.76 -10.96
N SER A 153 -8.91 2.24 -9.97
CA SER A 153 -10.23 1.71 -9.61
C SER A 153 -11.22 1.76 -10.76
N LEU A 154 -11.18 2.82 -11.60
CA LEU A 154 -12.00 2.92 -12.81
C LEU A 154 -11.70 1.78 -13.80
N PHE A 155 -10.42 1.50 -14.02
CA PHE A 155 -10.00 0.40 -14.91
C PHE A 155 -10.37 -0.96 -14.34
N LEU A 156 -10.11 -1.20 -13.06
CA LEU A 156 -10.44 -2.47 -12.41
C LEU A 156 -11.95 -2.75 -12.46
N ALA A 157 -12.78 -1.74 -12.15
CA ALA A 157 -14.23 -1.86 -12.24
C ALA A 157 -14.70 -2.10 -13.67
N GLY A 158 -14.10 -1.41 -14.65
CA GLY A 158 -14.45 -1.58 -16.07
C GLY A 158 -14.16 -2.97 -16.59
N ILE A 159 -13.01 -3.53 -16.23
CA ILE A 159 -12.66 -4.90 -16.63
C ILE A 159 -13.56 -5.89 -15.89
N ALA A 160 -13.72 -5.75 -14.58
CA ALA A 160 -14.48 -6.69 -13.75
C ALA A 160 -15.98 -6.77 -14.08
N THR A 161 -16.53 -5.77 -14.79
CA THR A 161 -17.95 -5.70 -15.18
C THR A 161 -18.18 -5.99 -16.66
N THR A 162 -17.13 -6.25 -17.44
CA THR A 162 -17.23 -6.51 -18.89
C THR A 162 -16.79 -7.91 -19.31
N ILE A 163 -16.02 -8.61 -18.46
CA ILE A 163 -15.66 -10.03 -18.63
C ILE A 163 -16.58 -10.93 -17.81
#